data_AF-A0A252CFR3-F1
#
_entry.id   AF-A0A252CFR3-F1
#
_cell.length_a   1.000
_cell.length_b   1.000
_cell.length_c   1.000
_cell.angle_alpha   90.00
_cell.angle_beta   90.00
_cell.angle_gamma   90.00
#
_symmetry.space_group_name_H-M   'P 1'
#
loop_
_entity.id
_entity.type
_entity.pdbx_description
1 polymer ?
#
loop_
_entity_poly.entity_id
_entity_poly.type
_entity_poly.pdbx_seq_one_letter_code
_entity_poly.pdbx_strand_id
1 'polypeptide(L)'
;MLRKRIIIILSLIVITLGVAVTIIFRMNMDHQKVMTSKSSSSSTLQSSKEVSLDGPETIKYDNAAHKVIGDKEIIQVQNWEISKDSSGQPVLNVKVSFENKTSQTLYMQELVKDKIRIGQFRGEVPGRMDINPSSVADVVIDPNQKAEATISAHPIFDVPFDMEDMSKNQFVFQVIAHPDKSEYKEQPIEGLKLGFNKDGENT
;
A
#
# COMPACT_ATOMS: atom_id res chain seq x y z
N MET A 1 41.53 -51.28 -12.51
CA MET A 1 41.00 -50.18 -11.65
C MET A 1 40.46 -48.96 -12.43
N LEU A 2 40.71 -48.81 -13.74
CA LEU A 2 40.22 -47.66 -14.54
C LEU A 2 38.70 -47.65 -14.79
N ARG A 3 38.07 -48.81 -15.00
CA ARG A 3 36.63 -48.92 -15.31
C ARG A 3 35.70 -48.41 -14.19
N LYS A 4 36.08 -48.57 -12.92
CA LYS A 4 35.26 -48.10 -11.78
C LYS A 4 35.28 -46.57 -11.61
N ARG A 5 36.38 -45.90 -12.01
CA ARG A 5 36.51 -44.43 -11.91
C ARG A 5 35.72 -43.69 -13.01
N ILE A 6 35.61 -44.29 -14.20
CA ILE A 6 34.84 -43.73 -15.32
C ILE A 6 33.34 -43.74 -15.01
N ILE A 7 32.83 -44.79 -14.35
CA ILE A 7 31.41 -44.89 -13.99
C ILE A 7 31.00 -43.79 -13.00
N ILE A 8 31.86 -43.48 -12.02
CA ILE A 8 31.58 -42.43 -11.03
C ILE A 8 31.55 -41.03 -11.68
N ILE A 9 32.46 -40.75 -12.61
CA ILE A 9 32.49 -39.47 -13.32
C ILE A 9 31.29 -39.34 -14.26
N LEU A 10 30.89 -40.42 -14.97
CA LEU A 10 29.68 -40.41 -15.78
C LEU A 10 28.42 -40.17 -14.93
N SER A 11 28.31 -40.80 -13.76
CA SER A 11 27.17 -40.59 -12.87
C SER A 11 27.07 -39.15 -12.37
N LEU A 12 28.20 -38.50 -12.07
CA LEU A 12 28.21 -37.09 -11.66
C LEU A 12 27.79 -36.14 -12.78
N ILE A 13 28.16 -36.43 -14.04
CA ILE A 13 27.75 -35.62 -15.20
C ILE A 13 26.24 -35.79 -15.48
N VAL A 14 25.68 -36.99 -15.31
CA VAL A 14 24.24 -37.23 -15.51
C VAL A 14 23.40 -36.49 -14.47
N ILE A 15 23.87 -36.40 -13.22
CA ILE A 15 23.15 -35.69 -12.15
C ILE A 15 23.17 -34.17 -12.39
N THR A 16 24.31 -33.60 -12.81
CA THR A 16 24.40 -32.16 -13.11
C THR A 16 23.62 -31.76 -14.37
N LEU A 17 23.56 -32.63 -15.40
CA LEU A 17 22.71 -32.39 -16.57
C LEU A 17 21.21 -32.45 -16.23
N GLY A 18 20.80 -33.39 -15.36
CA GLY A 18 19.41 -33.52 -14.93
C GLY A 18 18.88 -32.27 -14.22
N VAL A 19 19.69 -31.65 -13.35
CA VAL A 19 19.32 -30.41 -12.66
C VAL A 19 19.22 -29.22 -13.62
N ALA A 20 20.13 -29.11 -14.60
CA ALA A 20 20.09 -28.05 -15.60
C ALA A 20 18.84 -28.15 -16.52
N VAL A 21 18.48 -29.36 -16.95
CA VAL A 21 17.25 -29.60 -17.73
C VAL A 21 16.00 -29.27 -16.92
N THR A 22 15.99 -29.58 -15.61
CA THR A 22 14.83 -29.28 -14.74
C THR A 22 14.64 -27.78 -14.50
N ILE A 23 15.73 -27.01 -14.40
CA ILE A 23 15.67 -25.54 -14.26
C ILE A 23 15.19 -24.89 -15.57
N ILE A 24 15.65 -25.37 -16.73
CA ILE A 24 15.19 -24.86 -18.04
C ILE A 24 13.73 -25.25 -18.29
N PHE A 25 13.27 -26.44 -17.90
CA PHE A 25 11.86 -26.82 -18.03
C PHE A 25 10.93 -25.99 -17.12
N ARG A 26 11.37 -25.62 -15.91
CA ARG A 26 10.63 -24.68 -15.05
C ARG A 26 10.58 -23.27 -15.65
N MET A 27 11.72 -22.75 -16.14
CA MET A 27 11.73 -21.45 -16.82
C MET A 27 10.86 -21.44 -18.09
N ASN A 28 10.82 -22.53 -18.85
CA ASN A 28 10.01 -22.59 -20.07
C ASN A 28 8.50 -22.79 -19.79
N MET A 29 8.13 -23.44 -18.67
CA MET A 29 6.72 -23.49 -18.22
C MET A 29 6.24 -22.15 -17.65
N ASP A 30 7.12 -21.35 -17.04
CA ASP A 30 6.78 -19.99 -16.60
C ASP A 30 6.69 -19.00 -17.78
N HIS A 31 7.46 -19.22 -18.85
CA HIS A 31 7.39 -18.40 -20.07
C HIS A 31 6.28 -18.81 -21.06
N GLN A 32 5.74 -20.03 -21.00
CA GLN A 32 4.59 -20.44 -21.82
C GLN A 32 3.22 -20.24 -21.17
N LYS A 33 3.15 -19.58 -20.01
CA LYS A 33 1.87 -19.09 -19.46
C LYS A 33 1.54 -17.66 -19.92
N VAL A 34 2.01 -17.28 -21.11
CA VAL A 34 1.59 -16.06 -21.81
C VAL A 34 1.10 -16.48 -23.20
N MET A 35 -0.21 -16.28 -23.40
CA MET A 35 -0.99 -16.52 -24.61
C MET A 35 -1.32 -17.98 -24.96
N THR A 36 -2.40 -18.49 -24.37
CA THR A 36 -3.64 -18.84 -25.07
C THR A 36 -4.55 -19.60 -24.11
N SER A 37 -5.33 -18.85 -23.34
CA SER A 37 -6.57 -19.37 -22.80
C SER A 37 -7.57 -18.23 -22.85
N LYS A 38 -8.39 -18.23 -23.91
CA LYS A 38 -9.72 -17.62 -23.87
C LYS A 38 -10.48 -18.36 -22.77
N SER A 39 -10.32 -17.89 -21.55
CA SER A 39 -11.10 -18.30 -20.39
C SER A 39 -11.87 -17.08 -19.98
N SER A 40 -13.11 -17.01 -20.43
CA SER A 40 -14.15 -16.18 -19.80
C SER A 40 -14.23 -16.58 -18.33
N SER A 41 -13.39 -15.95 -17.53
CA SER A 41 -13.47 -15.97 -16.08
C SER A 41 -13.99 -14.60 -15.70
N SER A 42 -15.29 -14.58 -15.40
CA SER A 42 -15.94 -13.52 -14.64
C SER A 42 -15.12 -13.30 -13.37
N SER A 43 -14.18 -12.36 -13.39
CA SER A 43 -13.74 -11.72 -12.17
C SER A 43 -14.93 -10.87 -11.74
N THR A 44 -15.69 -11.41 -10.79
CA THR A 44 -16.61 -10.62 -10.00
C THR A 44 -15.79 -9.45 -9.48
N LEU A 45 -16.07 -8.24 -9.97
CA LEU A 45 -15.64 -7.01 -9.30
C LEU A 45 -15.95 -7.24 -7.82
N GLN A 46 -14.93 -7.21 -6.97
CA GLN A 46 -15.19 -7.12 -5.54
C GLN A 46 -15.90 -5.79 -5.33
N SER A 47 -17.22 -5.90 -5.34
CA SER A 47 -18.17 -4.87 -4.96
C SER A 47 -17.65 -4.22 -3.70
N SER A 48 -17.61 -2.88 -3.72
CA SER A 48 -17.39 -1.99 -2.59
C SER A 48 -17.86 -2.67 -1.31
N LYS A 49 -16.92 -3.12 -0.48
CA LYS A 49 -17.24 -3.82 0.76
C LYS A 49 -17.56 -2.73 1.78
N GLU A 50 -18.84 -2.61 2.15
CA GLU A 50 -19.25 -1.77 3.27
C GLU A 50 -18.69 -2.37 4.56
N VAL A 51 -17.88 -1.59 5.25
CA VAL A 51 -17.41 -1.94 6.58
C VAL A 51 -18.25 -1.12 7.55
N SER A 52 -19.33 -1.72 8.02
CA SER A 52 -20.07 -1.18 9.16
C SER A 52 -19.29 -1.56 10.42
N LEU A 53 -18.40 -0.67 10.85
CA LEU A 53 -17.77 -0.77 12.16
C LEU A 53 -18.78 -0.23 13.18
N ASP A 54 -19.20 -1.04 14.15
CA ASP A 54 -20.19 -0.68 15.18
C ASP A 54 -19.90 0.72 15.77
N GLY A 55 -20.73 1.69 15.33
CA GLY A 55 -20.60 3.14 15.53
C GLY A 55 -21.43 3.94 14.49
N PRO A 56 -21.82 5.21 14.75
CA PRO A 56 -22.82 5.95 13.95
C PRO A 56 -22.32 6.52 12.60
N GLU A 57 -21.10 6.24 12.17
CA GLU A 57 -20.54 6.76 10.92
C GLU A 57 -20.02 5.62 10.03
N THR A 58 -20.54 5.54 8.81
CA THR A 58 -20.15 4.49 7.85
C THR A 58 -19.00 4.98 6.97
N ILE A 59 -17.95 4.17 6.84
CA ILE A 59 -16.80 4.45 5.96
C ILE A 59 -16.72 3.39 4.87
N LYS A 60 -16.54 3.83 3.62
CA LYS A 60 -16.32 2.96 2.47
C LYS A 60 -15.03 3.33 1.75
N TYR A 61 -14.27 2.31 1.36
CA TYR A 61 -13.04 2.45 0.58
C TYR A 61 -13.30 2.06 -0.88
N ASP A 62 -13.04 2.98 -1.79
CA ASP A 62 -12.97 2.75 -3.23
C ASP A 62 -11.49 2.78 -3.65
N ASN A 63 -10.87 1.60 -3.67
CA ASN A 63 -9.46 1.45 -4.02
C ASN A 63 -9.18 1.84 -5.47
N ALA A 64 -10.12 1.67 -6.39
CA ALA A 64 -9.90 1.98 -7.80
C ALA A 64 -9.81 3.50 -8.03
N ALA A 65 -10.61 4.27 -7.29
CA ALA A 65 -10.58 5.73 -7.33
C ALA A 65 -9.65 6.37 -6.27
N HIS A 66 -8.94 5.56 -5.48
CA HIS A 66 -8.20 5.99 -4.29
C HIS A 66 -9.01 6.92 -3.39
N LYS A 67 -10.26 6.53 -3.10
CA LYS A 67 -11.26 7.38 -2.47
C LYS A 67 -11.83 6.72 -1.22
N VAL A 68 -11.98 7.50 -0.17
CA VAL A 68 -12.67 7.15 1.05
C VAL A 68 -13.95 7.97 1.14
N ILE A 69 -15.07 7.29 1.37
CA ILE A 69 -16.40 7.88 1.40
C ILE A 69 -16.94 7.70 2.81
N GLY A 70 -16.99 8.79 3.56
CA GLY A 70 -17.73 8.90 4.81
C GLY A 70 -19.08 9.57 4.60
N ASP A 71 -19.87 9.61 5.68
CA ASP A 71 -21.17 10.28 5.70
C ASP A 71 -21.02 11.80 5.64
N LYS A 72 -20.01 12.35 6.33
CA LYS A 72 -19.74 13.79 6.44
C LYS A 72 -18.70 14.28 5.43
N GLU A 73 -17.86 13.39 4.91
CA GLU A 73 -16.77 13.75 4.03
C GLU A 73 -16.51 12.73 2.92
N ILE A 74 -15.82 13.20 1.89
CA ILE A 74 -15.11 12.36 0.93
C ILE A 74 -13.65 12.78 0.95
N ILE A 75 -12.74 11.80 1.05
CA ILE A 75 -11.31 12.02 0.98
C ILE A 75 -10.81 11.24 -0.24
N GLN A 76 -10.13 11.91 -1.17
CA GLN A 76 -9.54 11.27 -2.34
C GLN A 76 -8.04 11.53 -2.37
N VAL A 77 -7.26 10.46 -2.38
CA VAL A 77 -5.81 10.54 -2.62
C VAL A 77 -5.60 10.82 -4.10
N GLN A 78 -5.00 11.96 -4.40
CA GLN A 78 -4.72 12.42 -5.77
C GLN A 78 -3.36 11.94 -6.25
N ASN A 79 -2.37 12.01 -5.36
CA ASN A 79 -0.99 11.63 -5.65
C ASN A 79 -0.26 11.32 -4.35
N TRP A 80 0.84 10.57 -4.43
CA TRP A 80 1.76 10.40 -3.31
C TRP A 80 3.19 10.40 -3.81
N GLU A 81 4.15 10.77 -2.96
CA GLU A 81 5.57 10.72 -3.28
C GLU A 81 6.40 10.60 -2.00
N ILE A 82 7.64 10.14 -2.14
CA ILE A 82 8.60 10.13 -1.04
C ILE A 82 9.67 11.17 -1.31
N SER A 83 9.85 12.08 -0.37
CA SER A 83 10.92 13.07 -0.37
C SER A 83 11.84 12.90 0.85
N LYS A 84 12.82 13.78 0.99
CA LYS A 84 13.66 13.87 2.19
C LYS A 84 13.37 15.19 2.89
N ASP A 85 13.26 15.16 4.22
CA ASP A 85 13.18 16.38 5.01
C ASP A 85 14.55 17.09 5.11
N SER A 86 14.59 18.19 5.87
CA SER A 86 15.83 18.93 6.13
C SER A 86 16.91 18.13 6.88
N SER A 87 16.53 17.05 7.58
CA SER A 87 17.44 16.15 8.28
C SER A 87 17.89 14.95 7.44
N GLY A 88 17.41 14.87 6.18
CA GLY A 88 17.69 13.78 5.25
C GLY A 88 16.82 12.54 5.45
N GLN A 89 15.83 12.61 6.34
CA GLN A 89 14.92 11.51 6.66
C GLN A 89 13.81 11.40 5.60
N PRO A 90 13.41 10.17 5.23
CA PRO A 90 12.34 9.96 4.27
C PRO A 90 11.00 10.48 4.80
N VAL A 91 10.24 11.15 3.93
CA VAL A 91 8.88 11.65 4.22
C VAL A 91 7.95 11.19 3.12
N LEU A 92 6.88 10.50 3.48
CA LEU A 92 5.76 10.24 2.56
C LEU A 92 4.87 11.48 2.53
N ASN A 93 4.71 12.08 1.35
CA ASN A 93 3.79 13.18 1.11
C ASN A 93 2.60 12.65 0.31
N VAL A 94 1.40 12.76 0.88
CA VAL A 94 0.16 12.31 0.25
C VAL A 94 -0.68 13.53 -0.09
N LYS A 95 -0.85 13.82 -1.37
CA LYS A 95 -1.74 14.88 -1.85
C LYS A 95 -3.17 14.35 -1.82
N VAL A 96 -4.04 15.04 -1.09
CA VAL A 96 -5.45 14.68 -0.93
C VAL A 96 -6.37 15.80 -1.38
N SER A 97 -7.50 15.43 -1.96
CA SER A 97 -8.67 16.29 -2.11
C SER A 97 -9.71 15.87 -1.07
N PHE A 98 -10.24 16.83 -0.34
CA PHE A 98 -11.28 16.64 0.65
C PHE A 98 -12.54 17.35 0.17
N GLU A 99 -13.69 16.70 0.30
CA GLU A 99 -15.00 17.26 0.02
C GLU A 99 -15.86 17.19 1.29
N ASN A 100 -16.29 18.34 1.78
CA ASN A 100 -17.13 18.48 2.95
C ASN A 100 -18.60 18.35 2.55
N LYS A 101 -19.32 17.34 3.04
CA LYS A 101 -20.75 17.13 2.78
C LYS A 101 -21.67 17.75 3.85
N THR A 102 -21.09 18.41 4.84
CA THR A 102 -21.83 18.96 5.97
C THR A 102 -22.20 20.42 5.75
N SER A 103 -23.08 20.94 6.59
CA SER A 103 -23.40 22.36 6.68
C SER A 103 -22.42 23.16 7.56
N GLN A 104 -21.40 22.50 8.12
CA GLN A 104 -20.44 23.09 9.03
C GLN A 104 -19.07 23.20 8.37
N THR A 105 -18.30 24.21 8.76
CA THR A 105 -16.90 24.30 8.38
C THR A 105 -16.10 23.19 9.05
N LEU A 106 -15.23 22.53 8.29
CA LEU A 106 -14.33 21.50 8.80
C LEU A 106 -12.88 21.98 8.76
N TYR A 107 -12.08 21.56 9.74
CA TYR A 107 -10.66 21.85 9.82
C TYR A 107 -9.86 20.61 9.43
N MET A 108 -9.07 20.70 8.36
CA MET A 108 -8.32 19.55 7.85
C MET A 108 -7.35 19.00 8.90
N GLN A 109 -6.74 19.88 9.71
CA GLN A 109 -5.82 19.47 10.77
C GLN A 109 -6.47 18.55 11.80
N GLU A 110 -7.69 18.87 12.23
CA GLU A 110 -8.44 18.05 13.18
C GLU A 110 -8.80 16.70 12.56
N LEU A 111 -9.25 16.71 11.30
CA LEU A 111 -9.56 15.49 10.55
C LEU A 111 -8.31 14.59 10.38
N VAL A 112 -7.16 15.16 10.04
CA VAL A 112 -5.91 14.40 9.91
C VAL A 112 -5.50 13.80 11.25
N LYS A 113 -5.53 14.61 12.32
CA LYS A 113 -5.15 14.19 13.67
C LYS A 113 -6.06 13.06 14.19
N ASP A 114 -7.37 13.22 14.04
CA ASP A 114 -8.34 12.37 14.70
C ASP A 114 -8.72 11.16 13.84
N LYS A 115 -8.77 11.31 12.51
CA LYS A 115 -9.29 10.28 11.61
C LYS A 115 -8.26 9.65 10.68
N ILE A 116 -7.11 10.26 10.40
CA ILE A 116 -6.19 9.72 9.38
C ILE A 116 -5.06 8.93 10.03
N ARG A 117 -4.77 7.75 9.49
CA ARG A 117 -3.63 6.91 9.87
C ARG A 117 -2.92 6.42 8.62
N ILE A 118 -1.59 6.31 8.70
CA ILE A 118 -0.76 5.80 7.62
C ILE A 118 0.14 4.71 8.20
N GLY A 119 0.04 3.52 7.64
CA GLY A 119 0.92 2.39 7.94
C GLY A 119 1.93 2.16 6.84
N GLN A 120 3.08 1.60 7.20
CA GLN A 120 4.09 1.11 6.27
C GLN A 120 4.19 -0.42 6.39
N PHE A 121 4.44 -1.11 5.28
CA PHE A 121 4.67 -2.54 5.23
C PHE A 121 5.90 -2.85 4.38
N ARG A 122 6.71 -3.80 4.86
CA ARG A 122 7.77 -4.43 4.07
C ARG A 122 7.60 -5.94 4.13
N GLY A 123 7.02 -6.51 3.06
CA GLY A 123 6.52 -7.89 3.12
C GLY A 123 5.43 -8.01 4.19
N GLU A 124 5.61 -8.91 5.15
CA GLU A 124 4.68 -9.12 6.27
C GLU A 124 5.00 -8.28 7.51
N VAL A 125 6.07 -7.46 7.49
CA VAL A 125 6.48 -6.67 8.66
C VAL A 125 5.70 -5.35 8.68
N PRO A 126 4.77 -5.14 9.65
CA PRO A 126 4.06 -3.88 9.77
C PRO A 126 4.93 -2.83 10.48
N GLY A 127 4.87 -1.61 9.99
CA GLY A 127 5.46 -0.41 10.57
C GLY A 127 4.42 0.68 10.71
N ARG A 128 4.65 1.59 11.66
CA ARG A 128 3.82 2.78 11.85
C ARG A 128 4.51 3.99 11.23
N MET A 129 3.72 4.91 10.69
CA MET A 129 4.21 6.23 10.32
C MET A 129 3.64 7.27 11.28
N ASP A 130 4.47 8.22 11.67
CA ASP A 130 4.07 9.39 12.43
C ASP A 130 3.57 10.47 11.45
N ILE A 131 2.28 10.79 11.52
CA ILE A 131 1.69 11.81 10.67
C ILE A 131 1.91 13.16 11.33
N ASN A 132 2.41 14.15 10.59
CA ASN A 132 2.50 15.52 11.05
C ASN A 132 1.21 16.28 10.67
N PRO A 133 0.24 16.47 11.59
CA PRO A 133 -1.02 17.12 11.25
C PRO A 133 -0.84 18.60 10.92
N SER A 134 0.27 19.20 11.37
CA SER A 134 0.60 20.60 11.06
C SER A 134 0.91 20.82 9.58
N SER A 135 1.10 19.77 8.78
CA SER A 135 1.26 19.90 7.32
C SER A 135 0.01 20.45 6.62
N VAL A 136 -1.13 20.48 7.31
CA VAL A 136 -2.41 20.98 6.80
C VAL A 136 -3.05 22.04 7.72
N ALA A 137 -2.28 22.64 8.63
CA ALA A 137 -2.79 23.47 9.75
C ALA A 137 -3.74 24.59 9.32
N ASP A 138 -3.52 25.20 8.14
CA ASP A 138 -4.27 26.36 7.67
C ASP A 138 -5.39 26.02 6.69
N VAL A 139 -5.65 24.73 6.44
CA VAL A 139 -6.66 24.30 5.46
C VAL A 139 -8.03 24.18 6.13
N VAL A 140 -8.88 25.14 5.82
CA VAL A 140 -10.29 25.18 6.22
C VAL A 140 -11.14 24.72 5.02
N ILE A 141 -12.11 23.84 5.27
CA ILE A 141 -13.04 23.35 4.25
C ILE A 141 -14.43 23.86 4.55
N ASP A 142 -14.87 24.86 3.79
CA ASP A 142 -16.20 25.41 3.92
C ASP A 142 -17.30 24.38 3.60
N PRO A 143 -18.55 24.60 4.09
CA PRO A 143 -19.68 23.72 3.82
C PRO A 143 -19.88 23.44 2.32
N ASN A 144 -20.04 22.16 1.95
CA ASN A 144 -20.26 21.74 0.56
C ASN A 144 -19.15 22.13 -0.42
N GLN A 145 -17.95 22.47 0.08
CA GLN A 145 -16.78 22.81 -0.73
C GLN A 145 -15.75 21.68 -0.74
N LYS A 146 -14.81 21.82 -1.67
CA LYS A 146 -13.61 20.99 -1.75
C LYS A 146 -12.38 21.80 -1.40
N ALA A 147 -11.43 21.15 -0.73
CA ALA A 147 -10.10 21.68 -0.50
C ALA A 147 -9.05 20.63 -0.86
N GLU A 148 -7.85 21.08 -1.23
CA GLU A 148 -6.70 20.22 -1.43
C GLU A 148 -5.64 20.50 -0.37
N ALA A 149 -4.94 19.44 0.06
CA ALA A 149 -3.87 19.55 1.02
C ALA A 149 -2.85 18.42 0.82
N THR A 150 -1.67 18.60 1.42
CA THR A 150 -0.64 17.55 1.46
C THR A 150 -0.46 17.09 2.90
N ILE A 151 -0.67 15.80 3.12
CA ILE A 151 -0.43 15.14 4.42
C ILE A 151 0.98 14.57 4.38
N SER A 152 1.83 15.00 5.32
CA SER A 152 3.20 14.48 5.44
C SER A 152 3.31 13.49 6.59
N ALA A 153 3.92 12.34 6.34
CA ALA A 153 4.14 11.29 7.33
C ALA A 153 5.59 10.81 7.32
N HIS A 154 6.15 10.61 8.51
CA HIS A 154 7.51 10.14 8.73
C HIS A 154 7.49 8.67 9.16
N PRO A 155 8.39 7.81 8.63
CA PRO A 155 8.55 6.48 9.16
C PRO A 155 8.99 6.52 10.62
N ILE A 156 8.39 5.67 11.46
CA ILE A 156 8.93 5.36 12.78
C ILE A 156 9.90 4.19 12.58
N PHE A 157 11.19 4.39 12.89
CA PHE A 157 12.34 3.54 12.47
C PHE A 157 12.40 2.11 13.06
N ASP A 158 11.27 1.43 13.16
CA ASP A 158 11.22 0.01 13.52
C ASP A 158 11.27 -0.90 12.27
N VAL A 159 11.05 -0.34 11.07
CA VAL A 159 11.08 -1.05 9.79
C VAL A 159 12.12 -0.41 8.86
N PRO A 160 13.02 -1.19 8.23
CA PRO A 160 14.01 -0.61 7.32
C PRO A 160 13.35 -0.08 6.05
N PHE A 161 13.66 1.16 5.69
CA PHE A 161 13.20 1.86 4.50
C PHE A 161 14.20 1.68 3.35
N ASP A 162 13.75 1.20 2.19
CA ASP A 162 14.64 0.94 1.04
C ASP A 162 14.45 2.03 -0.03
N MET A 163 15.36 3.00 -0.07
CA MET A 163 15.34 4.07 -1.08
C MET A 163 15.89 3.64 -2.45
N GLU A 164 16.51 2.45 -2.54
CA GLU A 164 17.10 1.95 -3.80
C GLU A 164 16.09 1.11 -4.59
N ASP A 165 15.14 0.49 -3.90
CA ASP A 165 14.02 -0.25 -4.50
C ASP A 165 12.71 0.11 -3.81
N MET A 166 12.07 1.14 -4.35
CA MET A 166 10.86 1.73 -3.78
C MET A 166 9.67 0.76 -3.74
N SER A 167 9.66 -0.26 -4.60
CA SER A 167 8.62 -1.29 -4.65
C SER A 167 8.53 -2.16 -3.39
N LYS A 168 9.59 -2.14 -2.56
CA LYS A 168 9.62 -2.83 -1.27
C LYS A 168 8.92 -2.04 -0.16
N ASN A 169 8.63 -0.77 -0.36
CA ASN A 169 7.93 0.07 0.61
C ASN A 169 6.45 0.14 0.20
N GLN A 170 5.60 -0.59 0.89
CA GLN A 170 4.15 -0.51 0.69
C GLN A 170 3.54 0.35 1.79
N PHE A 171 2.57 1.19 1.44
CA PHE A 171 1.89 2.04 2.42
C PHE A 171 0.40 1.81 2.38
N VAL A 172 -0.27 2.04 3.51
CA VAL A 172 -1.72 1.96 3.61
C VAL A 172 -2.23 3.25 4.25
N PHE A 173 -3.03 4.01 3.49
CA PHE A 173 -3.72 5.20 3.95
C PHE A 173 -5.12 4.84 4.46
N GLN A 174 -5.46 5.26 5.67
CA GLN A 174 -6.67 4.84 6.37
C GLN A 174 -7.40 6.02 6.98
N VAL A 175 -8.73 5.90 7.00
CA VAL A 175 -9.63 6.81 7.68
C VAL A 175 -10.40 6.01 8.73
N ILE A 176 -10.25 6.39 10.00
CA ILE A 176 -10.87 5.70 11.13
C ILE A 176 -12.14 6.43 11.56
N ALA A 177 -13.22 5.67 11.76
CA ALA A 177 -14.49 6.21 12.27
C ALA A 177 -14.43 6.54 13.77
N HIS A 178 -13.58 5.83 14.53
CA HIS A 178 -13.46 5.97 15.98
C HIS A 178 -12.00 5.88 16.45
N PRO A 179 -11.36 7.00 16.83
CA PRO A 179 -9.96 7.02 17.25
C PRO A 179 -9.65 6.28 18.57
N ASP A 180 -10.67 5.91 19.36
CA ASP A 180 -10.52 5.52 20.77
C ASP A 180 -10.47 4.00 21.04
N LYS A 181 -10.30 3.15 20.02
CA LYS A 181 -10.08 1.70 20.27
C LYS A 181 -8.59 1.40 20.30
N SER A 182 -8.08 1.23 21.52
CA SER A 182 -6.74 0.77 21.91
C SER A 182 -6.34 -0.63 21.40
N GLU A 183 -7.02 -1.16 20.37
CA GLU A 183 -6.85 -2.52 19.88
C GLU A 183 -6.45 -2.53 18.40
N TYR A 184 -5.25 -2.05 18.10
CA TYR A 184 -4.56 -2.48 16.89
C TYR A 184 -3.67 -3.68 17.23
N LYS A 185 -4.31 -4.83 17.41
CA LYS A 185 -3.66 -6.14 17.30
C LYS A 185 -3.81 -6.63 15.87
N GLU A 186 -2.70 -6.68 15.13
CA GLU A 186 -2.37 -7.70 14.13
C GLU A 186 -3.44 -8.13 13.11
N GLN A 187 -4.36 -7.26 12.70
CA GLN A 187 -5.24 -7.52 11.56
C GLN A 187 -4.74 -6.80 10.31
N PRO A 188 -4.90 -7.39 9.11
CA PRO A 188 -4.62 -6.70 7.85
C PRO A 188 -5.47 -5.44 7.81
N ILE A 189 -4.80 -4.30 7.81
CA ILE A 189 -5.50 -3.04 8.01
C ILE A 189 -6.20 -2.65 6.70
N GLU A 190 -7.52 -2.58 6.71
CA GLU A 190 -8.29 -2.12 5.55
C GLU A 190 -8.05 -0.64 5.30
N GLY A 191 -7.64 -0.28 4.08
CA GLY A 191 -7.32 1.08 3.67
C GLY A 191 -6.89 1.15 2.20
N LEU A 192 -6.60 2.36 1.73
CA LEU A 192 -6.07 2.60 0.40
C LEU A 192 -4.60 2.18 0.34
N LYS A 193 -4.29 1.22 -0.52
CA LYS A 193 -2.90 0.82 -0.76
C LYS A 193 -2.21 1.86 -1.63
N LEU A 194 -1.10 2.39 -1.15
CA LEU A 194 -0.25 3.31 -1.89
C LEU A 194 1.05 2.58 -2.23
N GLY A 195 1.25 2.29 -3.50
CA GLY A 195 2.39 1.54 -4.01
C GLY A 195 3.34 2.40 -4.81
N PHE A 196 4.56 1.89 -4.97
CA PHE A 196 5.57 2.43 -5.85
C PHE A 196 6.09 1.34 -6.78
N ASN A 197 6.43 1.70 -8.01
CA ASN A 197 7.31 0.87 -8.82
C ASN A 197 8.77 1.01 -8.34
N LYS A 198 9.71 0.31 -9.01
CA LYS A 198 11.13 0.35 -8.62
C LYS A 198 11.74 1.75 -8.74
N ASP A 199 11.24 2.54 -9.69
CA ASP A 199 11.73 3.89 -10.01
C ASP A 199 11.10 4.96 -9.10
N GLY A 200 10.19 4.58 -8.21
CA GLY A 200 9.52 5.49 -7.29
C GLY A 200 8.28 6.19 -7.87
N GLU A 201 7.75 5.72 -9.00
CA GLU A 201 6.48 6.20 -9.54
C GLU A 201 5.29 5.47 -8.91
N ASN A 202 4.15 6.13 -8.87
CA ASN A 202 2.93 5.63 -8.22
C ASN A 202 2.29 4.50 -9.02
N THR A 203 1.83 3.45 -8.32
CA THR A 203 1.21 2.25 -8.91
C THR A 203 -0.11 1.89 -8.25
#